data_AF-A0A6G2QQA1-F1
#
_entry.id   AF-A0A6G2QQA1-F1
#
_cell.length_a   1.000
_cell.length_b   1.000
_cell.length_c   1.000
_cell.angle_alpha   90.00
_cell.angle_beta   90.00
_cell.angle_gamma   90.00
#
_symmetry.space_group_name_H-M   'P 1'
#
loop_
_entity.id
_entity.type
_entity.pdbx_description
1 polymer ?
#
loop_
_entity_poly.entity_id
_entity_poly.type
_entity_poly.pdbx_seq_one_letter_code
_entity_poly.pdbx_strand_id
1 'polypeptide(L)'
;AGAGARHLVLLSRRGPHAPGAGKLCAELAELGAEATVVACDTADRDALAAVLADIPAHAPLTGVVHTAGVLDDGVLDGLTADRFETVFHAKVTGALLLDELTRDHDLDVFALFSSASAAVGNPGQGNYAAANAVLDALAERRRADGLPATSVAYGAWGGDGMAGDGRAAALAQRTGIRPLDPDLAVLALRQTVTGDDPVAVVADVDPERFVRAFTGVRPSALLTEMPAYAALTAATTSGRDSAGTAPELRDRLARLPGNRRRGTVLTLVRERAADVLGHTGTDLVGPDRAFRDLGFDSLGAVELRNQLAAATGLTLSATLVFDHPTPAALAEHILGELLPGDPQAGETTDEQALRAVLASVPLARLREIGVLEPLLKLAGRDGTPAAGTGADDLAAEDVSEASIDAMEVDDLVQAALNGNLDEQRD
;
A
#
# COMPACT_ATOMS: atom_id res chain seq x y z
N ALA A 1 -14.97 32.16 16.68
CA ALA A 1 -15.61 32.76 17.88
C ALA A 1 -14.56 33.28 18.87
N GLY A 2 -13.72 32.45 19.50
CA GLY A 2 -12.78 32.89 20.56
C GLY A 2 -11.74 33.96 20.17
N ALA A 3 -11.59 34.25 18.88
CA ALA A 3 -10.76 35.35 18.37
C ALA A 3 -11.53 36.66 18.07
N GLY A 4 -12.81 36.75 18.46
CA GLY A 4 -13.62 37.98 18.34
C GLY A 4 -14.60 38.04 17.15
N ALA A 5 -14.74 36.96 16.37
CA ALA A 5 -15.76 36.87 15.32
C ALA A 5 -17.17 36.92 15.96
N ARG A 6 -17.99 37.89 15.54
CA ARG A 6 -19.32 38.16 16.12
C ARG A 6 -20.45 37.38 15.46
N HIS A 7 -20.34 37.12 14.15
CA HIS A 7 -21.31 36.38 13.37
C HIS A 7 -20.58 35.35 12.51
N LEU A 8 -21.10 34.12 12.48
CA LEU A 8 -20.54 32.98 11.76
C LEU A 8 -21.64 32.35 10.91
N VAL A 9 -21.43 32.31 9.59
CA VAL A 9 -22.29 31.55 8.68
C VAL A 9 -21.64 30.20 8.41
N LEU A 10 -22.27 29.12 8.88
CA LEU A 10 -21.76 27.75 8.76
C LEU A 10 -22.52 27.01 7.65
N LEU A 11 -21.82 26.68 6.57
CA LEU A 11 -22.38 26.03 5.40
C LEU A 11 -22.06 24.54 5.38
N SER A 12 -23.06 23.72 5.09
CA SER A 12 -22.85 22.33 4.68
C SER A 12 -24.10 21.82 3.97
N ARG A 13 -23.98 20.75 3.16
CA ARG A 13 -25.14 20.11 2.51
C ARG A 13 -26.25 19.69 3.48
N ARG A 14 -25.90 19.33 4.72
CA ARG A 14 -26.86 18.95 5.77
C ARG A 14 -27.42 20.15 6.54
N GLY A 15 -26.70 21.28 6.55
CA GLY A 15 -27.08 22.48 7.29
C GLY A 15 -27.46 22.20 8.75
N PRO A 16 -28.58 22.75 9.25
CA PRO A 16 -29.06 22.53 10.63
C PRO A 16 -29.29 21.07 11.01
N HIS A 17 -29.45 20.18 10.03
CA HIS A 17 -29.65 18.74 10.26
C HIS A 17 -28.34 17.97 10.43
N ALA A 18 -27.18 18.64 10.36
CA ALA A 18 -25.90 18.00 10.65
C ALA A 18 -25.84 17.56 12.13
N PRO A 19 -25.37 16.33 12.42
CA PRO A 19 -25.16 15.88 13.79
C PRO A 19 -24.28 16.87 14.56
N GLY A 20 -24.73 17.28 15.75
CA GLY A 20 -23.99 18.23 16.58
C GLY A 20 -24.17 19.72 16.23
N ALA A 21 -24.87 20.07 15.15
CA ALA A 21 -25.06 21.48 14.75
C ALA A 21 -25.65 22.35 15.87
N GLY A 22 -26.72 21.89 16.53
CA GLY A 22 -27.34 22.62 17.63
C GLY A 22 -26.41 22.81 18.84
N LYS A 23 -25.59 21.79 19.15
CA LYS A 23 -24.57 21.87 20.22
C LYS A 23 -23.49 22.89 19.86
N LEU A 24 -22.97 22.85 18.63
CA LEU A 24 -21.98 23.80 18.14
C LEU A 24 -22.49 25.24 18.18
N CYS A 25 -23.73 25.49 17.77
CA CYS A 25 -24.33 26.83 17.87
C CYS A 25 -24.41 27.32 19.32
N ALA A 26 -24.76 26.45 20.27
CA ALA A 26 -24.78 26.80 21.68
C ALA A 26 -23.38 27.15 22.21
N GLU A 27 -22.37 26.35 21.88
CA GLU A 27 -20.97 26.60 22.26
C GLU A 27 -20.44 27.93 21.66
N LEU A 28 -20.79 28.23 20.41
CA LEU A 28 -20.42 29.51 19.78
C LEU A 28 -21.12 30.71 20.44
N ALA A 29 -22.40 30.54 20.84
CA ALA A 29 -23.14 31.57 21.56
C ALA A 29 -22.57 31.83 22.97
N GLU A 30 -22.12 30.80 23.68
CA GLU A 30 -21.41 30.94 24.97
C GLU A 30 -20.10 31.73 24.82
N LEU A 31 -19.45 31.65 23.64
CA LEU A 31 -18.27 32.44 23.28
C LEU A 31 -18.62 33.84 22.75
N GLY A 32 -19.90 34.23 22.73
CA GLY A 32 -20.36 35.54 22.29
C GLY A 32 -20.48 35.72 20.78
N ALA A 33 -20.50 34.63 20.01
CA ALA A 33 -20.69 34.64 18.57
C ALA A 33 -22.07 34.12 18.18
N GLU A 34 -22.79 34.84 17.32
CA GLU A 34 -24.00 34.35 16.68
C GLU A 34 -23.64 33.41 15.52
N ALA A 35 -24.31 32.27 15.42
CA ALA A 35 -24.07 31.28 14.38
C ALA A 35 -25.34 31.03 13.56
N THR A 36 -25.26 31.26 12.25
CA THR A 36 -26.30 30.90 11.28
C THR A 36 -25.86 29.66 10.52
N VAL A 37 -26.59 28.55 10.67
CA VAL A 37 -26.28 27.30 9.96
C VAL A 37 -27.20 27.19 8.76
N VAL A 38 -26.62 27.05 7.56
CA VAL A 38 -27.38 26.99 6.30
C VAL A 38 -27.08 25.70 5.56
N ALA A 39 -28.14 25.07 5.04
CA ALA A 39 -28.02 23.95 4.12
C ALA A 39 -27.62 24.50 2.74
N CYS A 40 -26.36 24.32 2.35
CA CYS A 40 -25.83 24.81 1.09
C CYS A 40 -24.73 23.87 0.59
N ASP A 41 -24.78 23.52 -0.69
CA ASP A 41 -23.62 23.00 -1.39
C ASP A 41 -22.81 24.20 -1.91
N THR A 42 -21.53 24.31 -1.52
CA THR A 42 -20.70 25.44 -1.96
C THR A 42 -20.32 25.35 -3.42
N ALA A 43 -20.49 24.20 -4.05
CA ALA A 43 -20.30 24.01 -5.48
C ALA A 43 -21.56 24.32 -6.32
N ASP A 44 -22.69 24.63 -5.68
CA ASP A 44 -23.88 25.17 -6.34
C ASP A 44 -23.80 26.71 -6.33
N ARG A 45 -23.64 27.29 -7.52
CA ARG A 45 -23.48 28.72 -7.71
C ARG A 45 -24.68 29.52 -7.23
N ASP A 46 -25.89 29.08 -7.55
CA ASP A 46 -27.12 29.84 -7.26
C ASP A 46 -27.43 29.76 -5.76
N ALA A 47 -27.24 28.58 -5.16
CA ALA A 47 -27.40 28.40 -3.72
C ALA A 47 -26.38 29.24 -2.94
N LEU A 48 -25.10 29.21 -3.33
CA LEU A 48 -24.06 29.99 -2.66
C LEU A 48 -24.29 31.50 -2.83
N ALA A 49 -24.69 31.96 -4.01
CA ALA A 49 -25.02 33.36 -4.24
C ALA A 49 -26.21 33.83 -3.38
N ALA A 50 -27.25 33.01 -3.23
CA ALA A 50 -28.38 33.32 -2.36
C ALA A 50 -27.95 33.47 -0.89
N VAL A 51 -27.10 32.56 -0.40
CA VAL A 51 -26.54 32.65 0.96
C VAL A 51 -25.73 33.93 1.16
N LEU A 52 -24.88 34.29 0.20
CA LEU A 52 -24.07 35.51 0.29
C LEU A 52 -24.93 36.78 0.27
N ALA A 53 -26.02 36.79 -0.51
CA ALA A 53 -26.95 37.92 -0.58
C ALA A 53 -27.76 38.12 0.72
N ASP A 54 -27.99 37.04 1.47
CA ASP A 54 -28.72 37.07 2.74
C ASP A 54 -27.85 37.54 3.94
N ILE A 55 -26.54 37.77 3.72
CA ILE A 55 -25.65 38.26 4.78
C ILE A 55 -26.07 39.68 5.19
N PRO A 56 -26.36 39.93 6.49
CA PRO A 56 -26.87 41.22 6.93
C PRO A 56 -25.87 42.36 6.74
N ALA A 57 -26.34 43.50 6.23
CA ALA A 57 -25.49 44.69 6.02
C ALA A 57 -24.83 45.25 7.31
N HIS A 58 -25.37 44.95 8.49
CA HIS A 58 -24.80 45.36 9.78
C HIS A 58 -23.72 44.40 10.30
N ALA A 59 -23.55 43.24 9.66
CA ALA A 59 -22.53 42.24 9.91
C ALA A 59 -21.98 41.74 8.56
N PRO A 60 -21.27 42.61 7.81
CA PRO A 60 -20.81 42.27 6.46
C PRO A 60 -19.82 41.10 6.49
N LEU A 61 -19.74 40.38 5.38
CA LEU A 61 -18.77 39.31 5.21
C LEU A 61 -17.35 39.90 5.17
N THR A 62 -16.54 39.59 6.18
CA THR A 62 -15.13 40.01 6.25
C THR A 62 -14.16 38.84 6.12
N GLY A 63 -14.65 37.60 6.10
CA GLY A 63 -13.79 36.43 6.04
C GLY A 63 -14.46 35.20 5.46
N VAL A 64 -13.71 34.45 4.65
CA VAL A 64 -14.09 33.16 4.11
C VAL A 64 -13.10 32.11 4.59
N VAL A 65 -13.61 30.98 5.09
CA VAL A 65 -12.79 29.81 5.45
C VAL A 65 -13.37 28.59 4.76
N HIS A 66 -12.70 28.12 3.71
CA HIS A 66 -13.14 26.96 2.93
C HIS A 66 -12.57 25.68 3.53
N THR A 67 -13.43 24.93 4.23
CA THR A 67 -13.10 23.64 4.85
C THR A 67 -13.79 22.45 4.17
N ALA A 68 -14.61 22.69 3.15
CA ALA A 68 -15.37 21.64 2.50
C ALA A 68 -14.45 20.68 1.74
N GLY A 69 -14.63 19.39 1.97
CA GLY A 69 -13.86 18.35 1.31
C GLY A 69 -14.37 16.96 1.63
N VAL A 70 -14.05 16.04 0.74
CA VAL A 70 -14.29 14.60 0.88
C VAL A 70 -13.02 13.86 0.48
N LEU A 71 -12.77 12.73 1.12
CA LEU A 71 -11.72 11.80 0.72
C LEU A 71 -12.33 10.69 -0.12
N ASP A 72 -11.61 10.30 -1.17
CA ASP A 72 -11.92 9.13 -1.97
C ASP A 72 -10.61 8.47 -2.43
N ASP A 73 -9.94 7.83 -1.46
CA ASP A 73 -8.60 7.29 -1.63
C ASP A 73 -8.59 6.08 -2.58
N GLY A 74 -7.68 6.08 -3.54
CA GLY A 74 -7.47 5.01 -4.50
C GLY A 74 -6.09 5.08 -5.14
N VAL A 75 -5.53 3.91 -5.45
CA VAL A 75 -4.33 3.85 -6.30
C VAL A 75 -4.63 4.48 -7.66
N LEU A 76 -3.63 5.12 -8.27
CA LEU A 76 -3.81 5.92 -9.48
C LEU A 76 -4.50 5.13 -10.61
N ASP A 77 -4.11 3.86 -10.80
CA ASP A 77 -4.67 2.96 -11.81
C ASP A 77 -6.16 2.62 -11.58
N GLY A 78 -6.66 2.82 -10.36
CA GLY A 78 -8.05 2.60 -9.96
C GLY A 78 -8.87 3.88 -9.80
N LEU A 79 -8.31 5.05 -10.16
CA LEU A 79 -9.06 6.31 -10.15
C LEU A 79 -9.83 6.48 -11.46
N THR A 80 -11.13 6.79 -11.35
CA THR A 80 -12.01 7.10 -12.48
C THR A 80 -12.35 8.59 -12.51
N ALA A 81 -12.91 9.07 -13.62
CA ALA A 81 -13.38 10.45 -13.74
C ALA A 81 -14.37 10.83 -12.63
N ASP A 82 -15.34 9.97 -12.33
CA ASP A 82 -16.37 10.21 -11.30
C ASP A 82 -15.75 10.37 -9.89
N ARG A 83 -14.69 9.63 -9.59
CA ARG A 83 -13.95 9.73 -8.32
C ARG A 83 -13.14 11.01 -8.23
N PHE A 84 -12.64 11.52 -9.35
CA PHE A 84 -12.04 12.85 -9.43
C PHE A 84 -13.10 13.94 -9.25
N GLU A 85 -14.21 13.84 -10.00
CA GLU A 85 -15.31 14.81 -9.97
C GLU A 85 -15.86 14.98 -8.56
N THR A 86 -16.07 13.88 -7.83
CA THR A 86 -16.57 13.93 -6.44
C THR A 86 -15.68 14.77 -5.52
N VAL A 87 -14.35 14.59 -5.59
CA VAL A 87 -13.39 15.34 -4.77
C VAL A 87 -13.27 16.80 -5.25
N PHE A 88 -13.21 17.00 -6.58
CA PHE A 88 -13.08 18.32 -7.20
C PHE A 88 -14.33 19.19 -7.01
N HIS A 89 -15.53 18.60 -7.03
CA HIS A 89 -16.77 19.31 -6.80
C HIS A 89 -16.74 19.96 -5.41
N ALA A 90 -16.52 19.18 -4.36
CA ALA A 90 -16.52 19.69 -2.99
C ALA A 90 -15.38 20.68 -2.69
N LYS A 91 -14.15 20.40 -3.17
CA LYS A 91 -12.98 21.25 -2.89
C LYS A 91 -12.80 22.37 -3.91
N VAL A 92 -12.60 22.00 -5.17
CA VAL A 92 -12.16 22.94 -6.21
C VAL A 92 -13.30 23.83 -6.67
N THR A 93 -14.44 23.25 -7.04
CA THR A 93 -15.59 24.02 -7.55
C THR A 93 -16.09 25.01 -6.51
N GLY A 94 -16.26 24.55 -5.26
CA GLY A 94 -16.63 25.44 -4.15
C GLY A 94 -15.63 26.58 -3.90
N ALA A 95 -14.32 26.30 -3.95
CA ALA A 95 -13.31 27.35 -3.76
C ALA A 95 -13.29 28.38 -4.90
N LEU A 96 -13.46 27.93 -6.15
CA LEU A 96 -13.53 28.81 -7.31
C LEU A 96 -14.77 29.70 -7.30
N LEU A 97 -15.93 29.15 -6.89
CA LEU A 97 -17.16 29.94 -6.75
C LEU A 97 -17.07 30.93 -5.59
N LEU A 98 -16.47 30.54 -4.46
CA LEU A 98 -16.18 31.47 -3.37
C LEU A 98 -15.25 32.59 -3.85
N ASP A 99 -14.18 32.26 -4.59
CA ASP A 99 -13.27 33.26 -5.16
C ASP A 99 -14.03 34.25 -6.05
N GLU A 100 -14.83 33.75 -7.00
CA GLU A 100 -15.62 34.55 -7.95
C GLU A 100 -16.66 35.44 -7.24
N LEU A 101 -17.52 34.85 -6.41
CA LEU A 101 -18.66 35.54 -5.80
C LEU A 101 -18.26 36.50 -4.68
N THR A 102 -17.03 36.39 -4.17
CA THR A 102 -16.52 37.25 -3.09
C THR A 102 -15.41 38.22 -3.51
N ARG A 103 -15.10 38.36 -4.81
CA ARG A 103 -14.06 39.31 -5.27
C ARG A 103 -14.36 40.77 -4.89
N ASP A 104 -15.63 41.17 -4.94
CA ASP A 104 -16.05 42.54 -4.65
C ASP A 104 -16.33 42.79 -3.15
N HIS A 105 -16.10 41.78 -2.30
CA HIS A 105 -16.24 41.92 -0.85
C HIS A 105 -14.91 42.38 -0.25
N ASP A 106 -15.00 43.29 0.72
CA ASP A 106 -13.85 43.76 1.50
C ASP A 106 -13.47 42.71 2.55
N LEU A 107 -12.88 41.61 2.08
CA LEU A 107 -12.42 40.53 2.94
C LEU A 107 -11.08 40.90 3.59
N ASP A 108 -10.93 40.54 4.85
CA ASP A 108 -9.65 40.50 5.55
C ASP A 108 -8.99 39.10 5.42
N VAL A 109 -9.82 38.05 5.27
CA VAL A 109 -9.38 36.65 5.28
C VAL A 109 -10.05 35.85 4.17
N PHE A 110 -9.24 35.11 3.41
CA PHE A 110 -9.71 34.06 2.51
C PHE A 110 -8.83 32.83 2.72
N ALA A 111 -9.22 31.96 3.65
CA ALA A 111 -8.42 30.81 4.06
C ALA A 111 -8.92 29.53 3.38
N LEU A 112 -8.01 28.78 2.76
CA LEU A 112 -8.28 27.51 2.11
C LEU A 112 -7.64 26.38 2.92
N PHE A 113 -8.44 25.37 3.29
CA PHE A 113 -7.92 24.17 3.95
C PHE A 113 -7.43 23.19 2.89
N SER A 114 -6.14 23.26 2.61
CA SER A 114 -5.41 22.35 1.72
C SER A 114 -4.86 21.16 2.52
N SER A 115 -3.98 20.36 1.91
CA SER A 115 -3.33 19.22 2.55
C SER A 115 -1.87 19.13 2.14
N ALA A 116 -1.01 18.68 3.06
CA ALA A 116 0.40 18.39 2.78
C ALA A 116 0.58 17.39 1.62
N SER A 117 -0.45 16.58 1.31
CA SER A 117 -0.47 15.71 0.13
C SER A 117 -0.35 16.49 -1.20
N ALA A 118 -0.72 17.77 -1.26
CA ALA A 118 -0.47 18.61 -2.44
C ALA A 118 1.02 18.93 -2.63
N ALA A 119 1.78 19.04 -1.53
CA ALA A 119 3.20 19.39 -1.57
C ALA A 119 4.09 18.17 -1.79
N VAL A 120 3.85 17.09 -1.03
CA VAL A 120 4.73 15.90 -1.05
C VAL A 120 4.06 14.68 -1.70
N GLY A 121 2.75 14.68 -1.90
CA GLY A 121 2.00 13.48 -2.28
C GLY A 121 1.69 12.57 -1.09
N ASN A 122 0.74 11.66 -1.28
CA ASN A 122 0.47 10.57 -0.34
C ASN A 122 -0.04 9.36 -1.12
N PRO A 123 0.44 8.13 -0.84
CA PRO A 123 -0.04 6.94 -1.55
C PRO A 123 -1.56 6.82 -1.49
N GLY A 124 -2.18 6.59 -2.65
CA GLY A 124 -3.63 6.47 -2.76
C GLY A 124 -4.40 7.79 -2.81
N GLN A 125 -3.75 8.95 -2.77
CA GLN A 125 -4.44 10.25 -2.70
C GLN A 125 -4.23 11.11 -3.95
N GLY A 126 -4.18 10.51 -5.15
CA GLY A 126 -3.88 11.24 -6.39
C GLY A 126 -4.90 12.34 -6.72
N ASN A 127 -6.20 12.03 -6.64
CA ASN A 127 -7.31 12.98 -6.82
C ASN A 127 -7.31 14.08 -5.73
N TYR A 128 -7.09 13.69 -4.47
CA TYR A 128 -7.07 14.61 -3.34
C TYR A 128 -5.87 15.56 -3.37
N ALA A 129 -4.67 15.06 -3.65
CA ALA A 129 -3.47 15.88 -3.83
C ALA A 129 -3.65 16.90 -4.97
N ALA A 130 -4.20 16.46 -6.11
CA ALA A 130 -4.49 17.36 -7.23
C ALA A 130 -5.51 18.46 -6.86
N ALA A 131 -6.60 18.11 -6.17
CA ALA A 131 -7.60 19.08 -5.73
C ALA A 131 -7.02 20.12 -4.76
N ASN A 132 -6.16 19.69 -3.83
CA ASN A 132 -5.52 20.59 -2.87
C ASN A 132 -4.45 21.48 -3.54
N ALA A 133 -3.71 20.97 -4.53
CA ALA A 133 -2.77 21.77 -5.31
C ALA A 133 -3.47 22.90 -6.09
N VAL A 134 -4.73 22.70 -6.52
CA VAL A 134 -5.55 23.77 -7.11
C VAL A 134 -5.90 24.85 -6.07
N LEU A 135 -6.12 24.49 -4.81
CA LEU A 135 -6.34 25.47 -3.74
C LEU A 135 -5.08 26.30 -3.46
N ASP A 136 -3.91 25.65 -3.47
CA ASP A 136 -2.63 26.32 -3.29
C ASP A 136 -2.40 27.35 -4.42
N ALA A 137 -2.60 26.93 -5.68
CA ALA A 137 -2.51 27.83 -6.83
C ALA A 137 -3.58 28.94 -6.83
N LEU A 138 -4.78 28.68 -6.29
CA LEU A 138 -5.83 29.68 -6.12
C LEU A 138 -5.40 30.77 -5.14
N ALA A 139 -4.78 30.39 -4.02
CA ALA A 139 -4.28 31.36 -3.04
C ALA A 139 -3.16 32.23 -3.63
N GLU A 140 -2.22 31.63 -4.36
CA GLU A 140 -1.17 32.36 -5.08
C GLU A 140 -1.75 33.36 -6.08
N ARG A 141 -2.70 32.91 -6.92
CA ARG A 141 -3.37 33.77 -7.91
C ARG A 141 -4.09 34.94 -7.25
N ARG A 142 -4.87 34.67 -6.21
CA ARG A 142 -5.66 35.70 -5.51
C ARG A 142 -4.75 36.73 -4.84
N ARG A 143 -3.61 36.30 -4.28
CA ARG A 143 -2.58 37.20 -3.73
C ARG A 143 -1.87 38.02 -4.81
N ALA A 144 -1.59 37.44 -5.97
CA ALA A 144 -1.03 38.17 -7.12
C ALA A 144 -1.99 39.27 -7.64
N ASP A 145 -3.30 39.06 -7.50
CA ASP A 145 -4.34 40.05 -7.81
C ASP A 145 -4.52 41.12 -6.69
N GLY A 146 -3.74 41.06 -5.61
CA GLY A 146 -3.83 41.98 -4.48
C GLY A 146 -4.97 41.69 -3.50
N LEU A 147 -5.64 40.54 -3.64
CA LEU A 147 -6.70 40.10 -2.75
C LEU A 147 -6.13 39.20 -1.63
N PRO A 148 -6.73 39.19 -0.42
CA PRO A 148 -6.28 38.28 0.63
C PRO A 148 -6.53 36.84 0.21
N ALA A 149 -5.54 35.98 0.46
CA ALA A 149 -5.69 34.53 0.42
C ALA A 149 -4.54 33.82 1.14
N THR A 150 -4.87 32.72 1.81
CA THR A 150 -3.90 31.80 2.40
C THR A 150 -4.39 30.38 2.23
N SER A 151 -3.60 29.54 1.59
CA SER A 151 -3.80 28.09 1.58
C SER A 151 -2.94 27.44 2.64
N VAL A 152 -3.58 26.71 3.56
CA VAL A 152 -2.86 25.97 4.61
C VAL A 152 -2.90 24.48 4.28
N ALA A 153 -1.77 23.96 3.82
CA ALA A 153 -1.57 22.57 3.47
C ALA A 153 -1.28 21.76 4.74
N TYR A 154 -2.34 21.31 5.42
CA TYR A 154 -2.24 20.59 6.68
C TYR A 154 -1.75 19.14 6.53
N GLY A 155 -0.94 18.69 7.49
CA GLY A 155 -0.77 17.28 7.83
C GLY A 155 -2.05 16.68 8.44
N ALA A 156 -2.00 15.43 8.86
CA ALA A 156 -3.14 14.79 9.51
C ALA A 156 -3.51 15.53 10.80
N TRP A 157 -4.80 15.81 11.03
CA TRP A 157 -5.29 16.37 12.30
C TRP A 157 -5.56 15.23 13.30
N GLY A 158 -5.27 15.45 14.57
CA GLY A 158 -5.72 14.59 15.67
C GLY A 158 -7.19 14.82 16.01
N GLY A 159 -7.78 13.90 16.78
CA GLY A 159 -9.18 13.96 17.19
C GLY A 159 -10.17 13.50 16.11
N ASP A 160 -11.43 13.88 16.26
CA ASP A 160 -12.51 13.54 15.32
C ASP A 160 -12.38 14.30 13.99
N GLY A 161 -12.63 13.64 12.86
CA GLY A 161 -12.53 14.23 11.52
C GLY A 161 -12.07 13.24 10.45
N MET A 162 -11.63 13.73 9.29
CA MET A 162 -11.17 12.89 8.16
C MET A 162 -10.01 11.93 8.52
N ALA A 163 -9.31 12.16 9.64
CA ALA A 163 -8.21 11.34 10.14
C ALA A 163 -8.52 10.57 11.44
N GLY A 164 -9.75 10.64 11.97
CA GLY A 164 -10.08 10.24 13.36
C GLY A 164 -10.15 8.74 13.67
N ASP A 165 -10.08 7.83 12.70
CA ASP A 165 -10.41 6.42 12.92
C ASP A 165 -9.23 5.53 13.31
N GLY A 166 -8.48 5.81 14.39
CA GLY A 166 -7.41 4.91 14.93
C GLY A 166 -6.22 4.59 13.99
N ARG A 167 -6.38 4.86 12.69
CA ARG A 167 -5.43 4.77 11.59
C ARG A 167 -4.39 5.87 11.69
N ALA A 168 -4.68 6.97 12.39
CA ALA A 168 -3.76 8.08 12.56
C ALA A 168 -2.43 7.65 13.22
N ALA A 169 -2.49 6.80 14.25
CA ALA A 169 -1.29 6.29 14.92
C ALA A 169 -0.51 5.30 14.05
N ALA A 170 -1.19 4.43 13.30
CA ALA A 170 -0.56 3.49 12.38
C ALA A 170 0.03 4.19 11.14
N LEU A 171 -0.67 5.19 10.61
CA LEU A 171 -0.22 6.01 9.48
C LEU A 171 0.95 6.91 9.89
N ALA A 172 0.93 7.50 11.08
CA ALA A 172 2.07 8.21 11.64
C ALA A 172 3.28 7.28 11.82
N GLN A 173 3.02 6.03 12.21
CA GLN A 173 4.05 5.00 12.26
C GLN A 173 4.56 4.57 10.87
N ARG A 174 3.78 4.72 9.80
CA ARG A 174 4.26 4.35 8.46
C ARG A 174 4.95 5.50 7.75
N THR A 175 4.42 6.71 7.92
CA THR A 175 4.81 7.88 7.12
C THR A 175 5.71 8.85 7.85
N GLY A 176 5.78 8.83 9.19
CA GLY A 176 6.48 9.86 9.96
C GLY A 176 5.71 11.17 10.11
N ILE A 177 4.49 11.29 9.57
CA ILE A 177 3.61 12.45 9.78
C ILE A 177 2.71 12.16 10.98
N ARG A 178 2.95 12.87 12.09
CA ARG A 178 2.18 12.75 13.32
C ARG A 178 0.87 13.54 13.24
N PRO A 179 -0.20 13.11 13.93
CA PRO A 179 -1.42 13.88 14.01
C PRO A 179 -1.18 15.20 14.74
N LEU A 180 -1.56 16.30 14.11
CA LEU A 180 -1.51 17.64 14.68
C LEU A 180 -2.51 17.78 15.82
N ASP A 181 -2.08 18.40 16.90
CA ASP A 181 -3.01 18.89 17.93
C ASP A 181 -3.93 19.96 17.30
N PRO A 182 -5.28 19.83 17.39
CA PRO A 182 -6.21 20.78 16.81
C PRO A 182 -6.01 22.23 17.29
N ASP A 183 -5.65 22.44 18.56
CA ASP A 183 -5.44 23.78 19.11
C ASP A 183 -4.18 24.41 18.50
N LEU A 184 -3.12 23.61 18.31
CA LEU A 184 -1.91 24.06 17.61
C LEU A 184 -2.17 24.29 16.12
N ALA A 185 -3.00 23.48 15.47
CA ALA A 185 -3.35 23.64 14.06
C ALA A 185 -4.17 24.92 13.82
N VAL A 186 -5.10 25.25 14.74
CA VAL A 186 -5.85 26.52 14.72
C VAL A 186 -4.94 27.70 15.05
N LEU A 187 -3.97 27.55 15.95
CA LEU A 187 -2.96 28.59 16.20
C LEU A 187 -2.12 28.86 14.96
N ALA A 188 -1.68 27.81 14.25
CA ALA A 188 -0.95 27.93 12.99
C ALA A 188 -1.79 28.59 11.89
N LEU A 189 -3.11 28.31 11.84
CA LEU A 189 -4.02 29.04 10.95
C LEU A 189 -3.94 30.55 11.21
N ARG A 190 -4.04 30.96 12.48
CA ARG A 190 -4.01 32.38 12.85
C ARG A 190 -2.69 33.05 12.47
N GLN A 191 -1.57 32.34 12.56
CA GLN A 191 -0.26 32.86 12.16
C GLN A 191 -0.12 32.97 10.64
N THR A 192 -0.54 31.94 9.91
CA THR A 192 -0.42 31.88 8.45
C THR A 192 -1.32 32.90 7.75
N VAL A 193 -2.56 33.10 8.20
CA VAL A 193 -3.45 34.12 7.61
C VAL A 193 -2.98 35.56 7.84
N THR A 194 -2.13 35.79 8.85
CA THR A 194 -1.50 37.10 9.10
C THR A 194 -0.13 37.26 8.44
N GLY A 195 0.36 36.21 7.76
CA GLY A 195 1.66 36.18 7.12
C GLY A 195 1.65 36.71 5.68
N ASP A 196 2.82 36.74 5.08
CA ASP A 196 3.02 37.19 3.69
C ASP A 196 2.91 36.03 2.68
N ASP A 197 3.17 34.79 3.11
CA ASP A 197 3.15 33.63 2.22
C ASP A 197 1.71 33.23 1.83
N PRO A 198 1.41 33.08 0.53
CA PRO A 198 0.09 32.63 0.07
C PRO A 198 -0.19 31.16 0.40
N VAL A 199 0.86 30.35 0.59
CA VAL A 199 0.77 28.90 0.82
C VAL A 199 1.72 28.52 1.94
N ALA A 200 1.23 27.78 2.93
CA ALA A 200 2.04 27.25 4.02
C ALA A 200 1.72 25.79 4.29
N VAL A 201 2.75 24.95 4.42
CA VAL A 201 2.60 23.56 4.87
C VAL A 201 2.71 23.53 6.40
N VAL A 202 1.69 23.00 7.06
CA VAL A 202 1.67 22.84 8.52
C VAL A 202 1.53 21.36 8.82
N ALA A 203 2.61 20.72 9.25
CA ALA A 203 2.62 19.30 9.57
C ALA A 203 3.58 19.03 10.74
N ASP A 204 3.23 18.04 11.57
CA ASP A 204 4.13 17.52 12.58
C ASP A 204 4.89 16.31 12.01
N VAL A 205 6.19 16.47 11.78
CA VAL A 205 7.00 15.51 11.02
C VAL A 205 8.13 14.97 11.87
N ASP A 206 8.28 13.65 11.92
CA ASP A 206 9.51 12.96 12.28
C ASP A 206 10.42 12.89 11.05
N PRO A 207 11.50 13.68 10.98
CA PRO A 207 12.30 13.82 9.75
C PRO A 207 12.94 12.52 9.30
N GLU A 208 13.48 11.73 10.24
CA GLU A 208 14.16 10.46 9.93
C GLU A 208 13.18 9.47 9.33
N ARG A 209 12.02 9.32 9.98
CA ARG A 209 10.99 8.38 9.55
C ARG A 209 10.35 8.79 8.24
N PHE A 210 10.06 10.08 8.08
CA PHE A 210 9.45 10.61 6.87
C PHE A 210 10.40 10.46 5.68
N VAL A 211 11.66 10.85 5.80
CA VAL A 211 12.63 10.67 4.71
C VAL A 211 12.78 9.20 4.34
N ARG A 212 12.91 8.30 5.34
CA ARG A 212 13.06 6.87 5.10
C ARG A 212 11.85 6.28 4.36
N ALA A 213 10.63 6.60 4.80
CA ALA A 213 9.41 6.12 4.17
C ALA A 213 9.26 6.69 2.75
N PHE A 214 9.42 8.01 2.60
CA PHE A 214 9.22 8.71 1.33
C PHE A 214 10.21 8.29 0.25
N THR A 215 11.47 8.06 0.62
CA THR A 215 12.55 7.72 -0.32
C THR A 215 12.77 6.22 -0.49
N GLY A 216 11.98 5.38 0.19
CA GLY A 216 12.15 3.93 0.21
C GLY A 216 12.03 3.25 -1.16
N VAL A 217 11.17 3.78 -2.04
CA VAL A 217 10.99 3.28 -3.42
C VAL A 217 11.78 4.11 -4.43
N ARG A 218 11.79 5.44 -4.27
CA ARG A 218 12.42 6.37 -5.21
C ARG A 218 13.11 7.51 -4.45
N PRO A 219 14.38 7.84 -4.77
CA PRO A 219 15.01 9.04 -4.25
C PRO A 219 14.23 10.30 -4.61
N SER A 220 14.21 11.30 -3.72
CA SER A 220 13.48 12.55 -3.93
C SER A 220 14.36 13.76 -3.66
N ALA A 221 14.57 14.58 -4.70
CA ALA A 221 15.27 15.86 -4.56
C ALA A 221 14.49 16.86 -3.67
N LEU A 222 13.17 16.68 -3.51
CA LEU A 222 12.33 17.54 -2.67
C LEU A 222 12.78 17.54 -1.20
N LEU A 223 13.39 16.45 -0.74
CA LEU A 223 13.75 16.26 0.67
C LEU A 223 15.23 16.51 0.96
N THR A 224 16.01 17.04 0.01
CA THR A 224 17.47 17.19 0.20
C THR A 224 17.84 18.09 1.37
N GLU A 225 16.99 19.06 1.69
CA GLU A 225 17.18 19.99 2.81
C GLU A 225 16.54 19.49 4.12
N MET A 226 15.84 18.36 4.10
CA MET A 226 15.26 17.79 5.31
C MET A 226 16.35 17.28 6.25
N PRO A 227 16.19 17.48 7.58
CA PRO A 227 17.03 16.82 8.56
C PRO A 227 17.08 15.31 8.32
N ALA A 228 18.26 14.72 8.55
CA ALA A 228 18.57 13.30 8.33
C ALA A 228 18.65 12.81 6.87
N TYR A 229 18.29 13.60 5.85
CA TYR A 229 18.36 13.15 4.45
C TYR A 229 19.77 12.71 4.03
N ALA A 230 20.79 13.54 4.29
CA ALA A 230 22.17 13.21 3.93
C ALA A 230 22.68 11.93 4.64
N ALA A 231 22.32 11.75 5.92
CA ALA A 231 22.74 10.58 6.69
C ALA A 231 22.09 9.29 6.20
N LEU A 232 20.77 9.33 5.94
CA LEU A 232 20.02 8.16 5.45
C LEU A 232 20.35 7.80 4.01
N THR A 233 20.59 8.79 3.15
CA THR A 233 21.04 8.53 1.78
C THR A 233 22.44 7.94 1.76
N ALA A 234 23.38 8.46 2.56
CA ALA A 234 24.71 7.87 2.71
C ALA A 234 24.65 6.41 3.20
N ALA A 235 23.85 6.13 4.24
CA ALA A 235 23.65 4.78 4.77
C ALA A 235 23.01 3.81 3.77
N THR A 236 22.07 4.28 2.93
CA THR A 236 21.49 3.45 1.86
C THR A 236 22.44 3.24 0.68
N THR A 237 23.39 4.14 0.40
CA THR A 237 24.49 3.85 -0.55
C THR A 237 25.46 2.81 0.02
N SER A 238 25.92 2.97 1.26
CA SER A 238 26.80 1.99 1.91
C SER A 238 26.11 0.63 2.14
N GLY A 239 24.80 0.65 2.35
CA GLY A 239 23.95 -0.53 2.44
C GLY A 239 23.63 -1.15 1.08
N ARG A 240 23.60 -0.37 -0.02
CA ARG A 240 23.47 -0.90 -1.40
C ARG A 240 24.70 -1.68 -1.84
N ASP A 241 25.87 -1.35 -1.32
CA ASP A 241 27.07 -2.17 -1.50
C ASP A 241 26.98 -3.54 -0.78
N SER A 242 25.99 -3.72 0.13
CA SER A 242 25.75 -4.95 0.90
C SER A 242 24.42 -5.66 0.56
N ALA A 243 23.41 -4.90 0.14
CA ALA A 243 22.10 -5.31 -0.34
C ALA A 243 22.00 -4.88 -1.80
N GLY A 244 22.65 -5.68 -2.63
CA GLY A 244 22.82 -5.35 -4.02
C GLY A 244 21.51 -5.24 -4.81
N THR A 245 21.62 -4.54 -5.93
CA THR A 245 20.66 -4.47 -7.04
C THR A 245 20.07 -5.84 -7.42
N ALA A 246 18.95 -5.85 -8.13
CA ALA A 246 18.32 -7.09 -8.62
C ALA A 246 19.29 -8.13 -9.24
N PRO A 247 20.29 -7.74 -10.06
CA PRO A 247 21.33 -8.66 -10.52
C PRO A 247 22.18 -9.25 -9.38
N GLU A 248 22.52 -8.46 -8.36
CA GLU A 248 23.34 -8.88 -7.22
C GLU A 248 22.57 -9.77 -6.23
N LEU A 249 21.26 -9.56 -6.05
CA LEU A 249 20.41 -10.48 -5.28
C LEU A 249 20.33 -11.85 -5.95
N ARG A 250 20.12 -11.88 -7.28
CA ARG A 250 20.11 -13.13 -8.06
C ARG A 250 21.45 -13.86 -7.97
N ASP A 251 22.56 -13.15 -8.17
CA ASP A 251 23.91 -13.71 -8.10
C ASP A 251 24.27 -14.22 -6.70
N ARG A 252 23.80 -13.54 -5.64
CA ARG A 252 23.99 -13.96 -4.26
C ARG A 252 23.17 -15.22 -3.95
N LEU A 253 21.93 -15.29 -4.41
CA LEU A 253 21.08 -16.47 -4.24
C LEU A 253 21.64 -17.67 -5.01
N ALA A 254 22.14 -17.48 -6.23
CA ALA A 254 22.76 -18.54 -7.02
C ALA A 254 23.98 -19.18 -6.33
N ARG A 255 24.75 -18.39 -5.55
CA ARG A 255 25.93 -18.89 -4.80
C ARG A 255 25.59 -19.52 -3.46
N LEU A 256 24.37 -19.35 -2.96
CA LEU A 256 23.92 -19.95 -1.70
C LEU A 256 23.46 -21.41 -1.90
N PRO A 257 23.69 -22.29 -0.92
CA PRO A 257 23.06 -23.61 -0.91
C PRO A 257 21.53 -23.50 -0.91
N GLY A 258 20.83 -24.40 -1.61
CA GLY A 258 19.37 -24.35 -1.80
C GLY A 258 18.57 -24.17 -0.49
N ASN A 259 19.00 -24.84 0.59
CA ASN A 259 18.38 -24.74 1.91
C ASN A 259 18.49 -23.34 2.56
N ARG A 260 19.41 -22.49 2.12
CA ARG A 260 19.57 -21.10 2.60
C ARG A 260 18.93 -20.05 1.70
N ARG A 261 18.60 -20.40 0.45
CA ARG A 261 17.97 -19.49 -0.52
C ARG A 261 16.58 -19.06 -0.03
N ARG A 262 15.72 -20.04 0.30
CA ARG A 262 14.37 -19.80 0.84
C ARG A 262 14.39 -18.91 2.08
N GLY A 263 15.28 -19.20 3.04
CA GLY A 263 15.41 -18.40 4.26
C GLY A 263 15.79 -16.95 3.98
N THR A 264 16.69 -16.71 3.01
CA THR A 264 17.12 -15.36 2.64
C THR A 264 15.98 -14.55 2.00
N VAL A 265 15.23 -15.16 1.06
CA VAL A 265 14.09 -14.49 0.42
C VAL A 265 12.95 -14.27 1.43
N LEU A 266 12.71 -15.23 2.33
CA LEU A 266 11.73 -15.08 3.40
C LEU A 266 12.07 -13.92 4.35
N THR A 267 13.33 -13.76 4.73
CA THR A 267 13.77 -12.61 5.52
C THR A 267 13.49 -11.30 4.79
N LEU A 268 13.85 -11.20 3.50
CA LEU A 268 13.56 -10.02 2.69
C LEU A 268 12.07 -9.70 2.64
N VAL A 269 11.21 -10.70 2.37
CA VAL A 269 9.74 -10.49 2.34
C VAL A 269 9.23 -10.01 3.69
N ARG A 270 9.70 -10.60 4.80
CA ARG A 270 9.27 -10.21 6.15
C ARG A 270 9.76 -8.82 6.53
N GLU A 271 10.97 -8.43 6.13
CA GLU A 271 11.51 -7.08 6.34
C GLU A 271 10.68 -6.04 5.59
N ARG A 272 10.37 -6.27 4.30
CA ARG A 272 9.51 -5.36 3.53
C ARG A 272 8.09 -5.30 4.06
N ALA A 273 7.53 -6.44 4.48
CA ALA A 273 6.22 -6.46 5.11
C ALA A 273 6.19 -5.71 6.44
N ALA A 274 7.25 -5.84 7.26
CA ALA A 274 7.38 -5.09 8.50
C ALA A 274 7.51 -3.58 8.25
N ASP A 275 8.32 -3.17 7.26
CA ASP A 275 8.46 -1.77 6.84
C ASP A 275 7.09 -1.19 6.42
N VAL A 276 6.33 -1.90 5.57
CA VAL A 276 4.97 -1.48 5.14
C VAL A 276 4.01 -1.36 6.32
N LEU A 277 4.10 -2.25 7.31
CA LEU A 277 3.27 -2.20 8.52
C LEU A 277 3.77 -1.19 9.57
N GLY A 278 4.92 -0.54 9.34
CA GLY A 278 5.52 0.41 10.28
C GLY A 278 6.19 -0.24 11.50
N HIS A 279 6.52 -1.52 11.42
CA HIS A 279 7.22 -2.26 12.47
C HIS A 279 8.75 -2.12 12.35
N THR A 280 9.45 -2.04 13.48
CA THR A 280 10.92 -1.94 13.54
C THR A 280 11.63 -3.30 13.39
N GLY A 281 10.89 -4.40 13.20
CA GLY A 281 11.44 -5.75 13.07
C GLY A 281 10.41 -6.77 12.56
N THR A 282 10.91 -7.97 12.24
CA THR A 282 10.11 -9.04 11.60
C THR A 282 9.31 -9.91 12.56
N ASP A 283 9.42 -9.68 13.88
CA ASP A 283 8.88 -10.57 14.92
C ASP A 283 7.35 -10.65 14.88
N LEU A 284 6.69 -9.56 14.49
CA LEU A 284 5.24 -9.49 14.35
C LEU A 284 4.73 -10.05 13.01
N VAL A 285 5.64 -10.25 12.04
CA VAL A 285 5.34 -10.80 10.71
C VAL A 285 5.70 -12.27 10.70
N GLY A 286 4.77 -13.13 11.13
CA GLY A 286 4.96 -14.58 11.11
C GLY A 286 5.04 -15.13 9.67
N PRO A 287 5.88 -16.14 9.40
CA PRO A 287 6.09 -16.64 8.04
C PRO A 287 4.82 -17.24 7.39
N ASP A 288 3.94 -17.81 8.21
CA ASP A 288 2.73 -18.50 7.76
C ASP A 288 1.44 -17.71 8.07
N ARG A 289 1.57 -16.49 8.61
CA ARG A 289 0.39 -15.66 8.92
C ARG A 289 -0.06 -14.91 7.67
N ALA A 290 -1.36 -14.93 7.40
CA ALA A 290 -1.89 -14.27 6.22
C ALA A 290 -1.70 -12.75 6.32
N PHE A 291 -1.34 -12.11 5.20
CA PHE A 291 -1.16 -10.66 5.14
C PHE A 291 -2.42 -9.89 5.59
N ARG A 292 -3.61 -10.40 5.26
CA ARG A 292 -4.89 -9.86 5.74
C ARG A 292 -4.98 -9.82 7.27
N ASP A 293 -4.57 -10.89 7.93
CA ASP A 293 -4.59 -11.00 9.39
C ASP A 293 -3.51 -10.14 10.07
N LEU A 294 -2.49 -9.74 9.30
CA LEU A 294 -1.46 -8.79 9.70
C LEU A 294 -1.89 -7.33 9.48
N GLY A 295 -3.05 -7.08 8.87
CA GLY A 295 -3.58 -5.73 8.64
C GLY A 295 -3.24 -5.14 7.28
N PHE A 296 -2.83 -5.95 6.30
CA PHE A 296 -2.69 -5.47 4.91
C PHE A 296 -4.05 -5.14 4.29
N ASP A 297 -4.17 -3.92 3.78
CA ASP A 297 -5.24 -3.49 2.89
C ASP A 297 -4.77 -3.45 1.43
N SER A 298 -5.65 -3.01 0.52
CA SER A 298 -5.35 -2.90 -0.92
C SER A 298 -4.17 -1.97 -1.22
N LEU A 299 -3.95 -0.93 -0.39
CA LEU A 299 -2.87 0.03 -0.57
C LEU A 299 -1.54 -0.55 -0.07
N GLY A 300 -1.55 -1.18 1.10
CA GLY A 300 -0.40 -1.88 1.66
C GLY A 300 0.08 -3.03 0.75
N ALA A 301 -0.85 -3.74 0.10
CA ALA A 301 -0.49 -4.79 -0.86
C ALA A 301 0.29 -4.25 -2.06
N VAL A 302 -0.14 -3.10 -2.62
CA VAL A 302 0.54 -2.43 -3.73
C VAL A 302 1.90 -1.88 -3.29
N GLU A 303 1.99 -1.34 -2.07
CA GLU A 303 3.26 -0.85 -1.51
C GLU A 303 4.28 -1.97 -1.33
N LEU A 304 3.88 -3.10 -0.73
CA LEU A 304 4.76 -4.28 -0.57
C LEU A 304 5.21 -4.81 -1.93
N ARG A 305 4.31 -4.91 -2.92
CA ARG A 305 4.67 -5.27 -4.30
C ARG A 305 5.73 -4.34 -4.86
N ASN A 306 5.56 -3.02 -4.73
CA ASN A 306 6.53 -2.04 -5.24
C ASN A 306 7.90 -2.16 -4.57
N GLN A 307 7.92 -2.34 -3.24
CA GLN A 307 9.17 -2.53 -2.50
C GLN A 307 9.88 -3.83 -2.90
N LEU A 308 9.14 -4.93 -3.10
CA LEU A 308 9.69 -6.20 -3.54
C LEU A 308 10.17 -6.14 -4.99
N ALA A 309 9.42 -5.51 -5.89
CA ALA A 309 9.82 -5.30 -7.27
C ALA A 309 11.12 -4.48 -7.36
N ALA A 310 11.26 -3.44 -6.54
CA ALA A 310 12.48 -2.64 -6.47
C ALA A 310 13.68 -3.46 -5.95
N ALA A 311 13.48 -4.30 -4.93
CA ALA A 311 14.54 -5.13 -4.35
C ALA A 311 14.95 -6.33 -5.23
N THR A 312 14.01 -6.88 -5.99
CA THR A 312 14.21 -8.11 -6.79
C THR A 312 14.40 -7.84 -8.28
N GLY A 313 14.02 -6.65 -8.77
CA GLY A 313 13.99 -6.28 -10.18
C GLY A 313 12.96 -7.05 -11.01
N LEU A 314 12.05 -7.77 -10.35
CA LEU A 314 10.97 -8.50 -11.00
C LEU A 314 9.80 -7.58 -11.31
N THR A 315 9.09 -7.88 -12.40
CA THR A 315 7.76 -7.35 -12.68
C THR A 315 6.71 -8.20 -11.97
N LEU A 316 6.31 -7.77 -10.77
CA LEU A 316 5.36 -8.51 -9.92
C LEU A 316 3.91 -8.07 -10.17
N SER A 317 2.97 -9.03 -10.13
CA SER A 317 1.54 -8.78 -10.32
C SER A 317 0.96 -7.85 -9.23
N ALA A 318 -0.10 -7.11 -9.55
CA ALA A 318 -0.89 -6.35 -8.57
C ALA A 318 -1.66 -7.27 -7.58
N THR A 319 -1.94 -8.51 -7.98
CA THR A 319 -2.65 -9.51 -7.16
C THR A 319 -1.73 -10.37 -6.30
N LEU A 320 -0.42 -10.11 -6.32
CA LEU A 320 0.63 -10.93 -5.70
C LEU A 320 0.35 -11.34 -4.25
N VAL A 321 -0.13 -10.42 -3.42
CA VAL A 321 -0.43 -10.65 -2.00
C VAL A 321 -1.70 -11.50 -1.81
N PHE A 322 -2.60 -11.53 -2.80
CA PHE A 322 -3.79 -12.39 -2.79
C PHE A 322 -3.47 -13.78 -3.35
N ASP A 323 -2.64 -13.85 -4.39
CA ASP A 323 -2.19 -15.10 -5.00
C ASP A 323 -1.24 -15.87 -4.06
N HIS A 324 -0.47 -15.13 -3.25
CA HIS A 324 0.46 -15.66 -2.26
C HIS A 324 0.21 -15.03 -0.88
N PRO A 325 -0.79 -15.54 -0.13
CA PRO A 325 -1.36 -14.86 1.03
C PRO A 325 -0.45 -14.82 2.26
N THR A 326 0.67 -15.56 2.29
CA THR A 326 1.61 -15.61 3.42
C THR A 326 3.02 -15.20 2.99
N PRO A 327 3.84 -14.63 3.90
CA PRO A 327 5.24 -14.33 3.61
C PRO A 327 6.04 -15.53 3.08
N ALA A 328 5.77 -16.74 3.57
CA ALA A 328 6.41 -17.97 3.10
C ALA A 328 6.00 -18.33 1.66
N ALA A 329 4.71 -18.25 1.32
CA ALA A 329 4.24 -18.52 -0.03
C ALA A 329 4.79 -17.48 -1.03
N LEU A 330 4.83 -16.21 -0.61
CA LEU A 330 5.37 -15.14 -1.44
C LEU A 330 6.87 -15.27 -1.66
N ALA A 331 7.62 -15.70 -0.64
CA ALA A 331 9.05 -15.95 -0.76
C ALA A 331 9.38 -17.09 -1.73
N GLU A 332 8.57 -18.16 -1.75
CA GLU A 332 8.70 -19.26 -2.72
C GLU A 332 8.45 -18.79 -4.15
N HIS A 333 7.38 -18.01 -4.37
CA HIS A 333 7.09 -17.45 -5.69
C HIS A 333 8.22 -16.55 -6.22
N ILE A 334 8.70 -15.62 -5.38
CA ILE A 334 9.82 -14.73 -5.75
C ILE A 334 11.10 -15.53 -6.03
N LEU A 335 11.37 -16.59 -5.25
CA LEU A 335 12.53 -17.44 -5.48
C LEU A 335 12.46 -18.16 -6.84
N GLY A 336 11.29 -18.69 -7.20
CA GLY A 336 11.05 -19.33 -8.51
C GLY A 336 11.22 -18.37 -9.69
N GLU A 337 10.75 -17.13 -9.55
CA GLU A 337 10.92 -16.08 -10.56
C GLU A 337 12.37 -15.58 -10.68
N LEU A 338 13.13 -15.56 -9.58
CA LEU A 338 14.53 -15.13 -9.58
C LEU A 338 15.48 -16.19 -10.15
N LEU A 339 15.18 -17.48 -9.92
CA LEU A 339 15.97 -18.64 -10.33
C LEU A 339 15.09 -19.66 -11.09
N PRO A 340 14.61 -19.31 -12.29
CA PRO A 340 13.85 -20.25 -13.11
C PRO A 340 14.76 -21.41 -13.52
N GLY A 341 14.53 -22.60 -12.95
CA GLY A 341 15.27 -23.82 -13.27
C GLY A 341 16.08 -24.46 -12.14
N ASP A 342 15.89 -24.09 -10.88
CA ASP A 342 16.28 -24.94 -9.74
C ASP A 342 15.05 -25.79 -9.37
N PRO A 343 14.95 -27.05 -9.82
CA PRO A 343 13.83 -27.90 -9.48
C PRO A 343 13.82 -28.02 -7.96
N GLN A 344 12.64 -27.83 -7.37
CA GLN A 344 12.43 -28.07 -5.95
C GLN A 344 13.10 -29.36 -5.51
N ALA A 345 13.74 -29.30 -4.35
CA ALA A 345 14.22 -30.43 -3.59
C ALA A 345 13.06 -31.40 -3.28
N GLY A 346 12.70 -32.22 -4.26
CA GLY A 346 12.03 -33.49 -4.11
C GLY A 346 13.11 -34.57 -4.16
N GLU A 347 13.34 -35.22 -3.02
CA GLU A 347 13.96 -36.55 -2.87
C GLU A 347 14.69 -37.13 -4.09
N THR A 348 15.84 -36.57 -4.45
CA THR A 348 16.88 -37.37 -5.08
C THR A 348 18.03 -37.42 -4.10
N THR A 349 18.11 -38.51 -3.35
CA THR A 349 19.37 -38.96 -2.78
C THR A 349 20.35 -38.91 -3.94
N ASP A 350 21.31 -37.98 -3.90
CA ASP A 350 22.27 -37.76 -4.96
C ASP A 350 22.92 -39.12 -5.29
N GLU A 351 22.48 -39.71 -6.40
CA GLU A 351 22.79 -41.10 -6.73
C GLU A 351 24.30 -41.24 -6.95
N GLN A 352 24.97 -40.14 -7.32
CA GLN A 352 26.42 -40.07 -7.41
C GLN A 352 27.08 -40.02 -6.02
N ALA A 353 26.52 -39.26 -5.07
CA ALA A 353 27.00 -39.25 -3.69
C ALA A 353 26.78 -40.62 -3.01
N LEU A 354 25.62 -41.26 -3.22
CA LEU A 354 25.33 -42.58 -2.67
C LEU A 354 26.23 -43.66 -3.29
N ARG A 355 26.47 -43.61 -4.61
CA ARG A 355 27.45 -44.49 -5.27
C ARG A 355 28.86 -44.27 -4.73
N ALA A 356 29.29 -43.04 -4.48
CA ALA A 356 30.60 -42.74 -3.93
C ALA A 356 30.75 -43.28 -2.49
N VAL A 357 29.72 -43.14 -1.67
CA VAL A 357 29.71 -43.69 -0.31
C VAL A 357 29.76 -45.22 -0.36
N LEU A 358 28.91 -45.88 -1.16
CA LEU A 358 28.92 -47.34 -1.32
C LEU A 358 30.26 -47.87 -1.83
N ALA A 359 30.93 -47.15 -2.75
CA ALA A 359 32.24 -47.51 -3.26
C ALA A 359 33.37 -47.32 -2.22
N SER A 360 33.17 -46.44 -1.23
CA SER A 360 34.17 -46.16 -0.18
C SER A 360 34.14 -47.13 1.00
N VAL A 361 33.06 -47.92 1.15
CA VAL A 361 32.92 -48.87 2.26
C VAL A 361 33.64 -50.18 1.92
N PRO A 362 34.57 -50.68 2.78
CA PRO A 362 35.21 -51.97 2.56
C PRO A 362 34.20 -53.13 2.56
N LEU A 363 34.33 -54.06 1.59
CA LEU A 363 33.44 -55.23 1.44
C LEU A 363 33.35 -56.09 2.72
N ALA A 364 34.43 -56.14 3.51
CA ALA A 364 34.44 -56.85 4.80
C ALA A 364 33.40 -56.29 5.78
N ARG A 365 33.24 -54.95 5.82
CA ARG A 365 32.24 -54.31 6.67
C ARG A 365 30.82 -54.54 6.18
N LEU A 366 30.59 -54.53 4.87
CA LEU A 366 29.29 -54.86 4.28
C LEU A 366 28.87 -56.31 4.55
N ARG A 367 29.84 -57.23 4.65
CA ARG A 367 29.60 -58.63 5.00
C ARG A 367 29.34 -58.84 6.50
N GLU A 368 30.06 -58.12 7.38
CA GLU A 368 29.82 -58.17 8.83
C GLU A 368 28.40 -57.74 9.22
N ILE A 369 27.84 -56.75 8.51
CA ILE A 369 26.48 -56.24 8.75
C ILE A 369 25.41 -57.01 7.94
N GLY A 370 25.79 -58.01 7.15
CA GLY A 370 24.88 -58.87 6.39
C GLY A 370 24.18 -58.21 5.19
N VAL A 371 24.72 -57.10 4.68
CA VAL A 371 24.09 -56.30 3.60
C VAL A 371 24.71 -56.60 2.22
N LEU A 372 25.88 -57.25 2.19
CA LEU A 372 26.59 -57.59 0.95
C LEU A 372 25.80 -58.57 0.06
N GLU A 373 25.32 -59.67 0.62
CA GLU A 373 24.56 -60.69 -0.10
C GLU A 373 23.22 -60.16 -0.67
N PRO A 374 22.42 -59.36 0.06
CA PRO A 374 21.27 -58.65 -0.51
C PRO A 374 21.63 -57.73 -1.68
N LEU A 375 22.74 -57.00 -1.62
CA LEU A 375 23.18 -56.10 -2.69
C LEU A 375 23.63 -56.84 -3.96
N LEU A 376 24.29 -58.00 -3.80
CA LEU A 376 24.69 -58.85 -4.94
C LEU A 376 23.48 -59.48 -5.64
N LYS A 377 22.47 -59.88 -4.86
CA LYS A 377 21.18 -60.38 -5.37
C LYS A 377 20.43 -59.29 -6.15
N LEU A 378 20.44 -58.06 -5.65
CA LEU A 378 19.87 -56.90 -6.34
C LEU A 378 20.62 -56.55 -7.64
N ALA A 379 21.94 -56.75 -7.66
CA ALA A 379 22.79 -56.53 -8.83
C ALA A 379 22.76 -57.68 -9.87
N GLY A 380 21.89 -58.69 -9.69
CA GLY A 380 21.68 -59.78 -10.64
C GLY A 380 22.90 -60.70 -10.84
N ARG A 381 23.82 -60.74 -9.88
CA ARG A 381 25.05 -61.56 -9.96
C ARG A 381 25.02 -62.70 -8.96
N ASP A 382 24.14 -63.66 -9.22
CA ASP A 382 24.31 -65.00 -8.65
C ASP A 382 25.12 -65.87 -9.60
N GLY A 383 26.26 -66.35 -9.13
CA GLY A 383 27.00 -67.40 -9.80
C GLY A 383 26.34 -68.75 -9.54
N THR A 384 25.64 -69.30 -10.54
CA THR A 384 25.55 -70.76 -10.80
C THR A 384 24.94 -71.00 -12.21
N PRO A 385 25.30 -72.11 -12.90
CA PRO A 385 25.24 -72.24 -14.36
C PRO A 385 23.88 -72.69 -14.92
N ALA A 386 23.69 -72.38 -16.20
CA ALA A 386 22.54 -72.71 -17.02
C ALA A 386 22.25 -74.22 -17.16
N ALA A 387 21.03 -74.60 -16.82
CA ALA A 387 20.22 -75.72 -17.31
C ALA A 387 18.77 -75.30 -17.02
N GLY A 388 17.75 -75.38 -17.85
CA GLY A 388 17.44 -76.23 -18.99
C GLY A 388 15.92 -76.52 -18.89
N THR A 389 15.16 -76.11 -19.91
CA THR A 389 13.86 -76.67 -20.38
C THR A 389 12.62 -76.72 -19.47
N GLY A 390 11.47 -76.35 -20.06
CA GLY A 390 10.09 -76.74 -19.69
C GLY A 390 9.21 -75.52 -19.37
N ALA A 391 8.44 -74.95 -20.31
CA ALA A 391 7.16 -75.41 -20.88
C ALA A 391 5.95 -75.23 -19.93
N ASP A 392 4.89 -74.66 -20.51
CA ASP A 392 3.48 -74.61 -20.08
C ASP A 392 3.12 -73.69 -18.90
N ASP A 393 1.98 -72.97 -18.87
CA ASP A 393 0.92 -72.61 -19.82
C ASP A 393 -0.05 -71.67 -19.04
N LEU A 394 -0.81 -70.81 -19.75
CA LEU A 394 -2.12 -70.21 -19.36
C LEU A 394 -2.19 -69.21 -18.18
N ALA A 395 -2.96 -68.11 -18.19
CA ALA A 395 -3.83 -67.44 -19.16
C ALA A 395 -4.27 -66.07 -18.57
N ALA A 396 -4.59 -65.11 -19.48
CA ALA A 396 -5.53 -63.97 -19.41
C ALA A 396 -5.49 -63.02 -18.17
N GLU A 397 -5.53 -61.69 -18.30
CA GLU A 397 -6.44 -60.88 -19.11
C GLU A 397 -5.78 -59.60 -19.65
N ASP A 398 -6.08 -59.31 -20.91
CA ASP A 398 -5.80 -58.08 -21.63
C ASP A 398 -6.96 -57.09 -21.36
N VAL A 399 -6.66 -55.93 -20.77
CA VAL A 399 -7.44 -54.71 -21.00
C VAL A 399 -6.44 -53.62 -21.32
N SER A 400 -6.45 -53.22 -22.59
CA SER A 400 -5.60 -52.20 -23.18
C SER A 400 -5.80 -50.83 -22.52
N GLU A 401 -4.78 -50.34 -21.81
CA GLU A 401 -4.58 -48.92 -21.59
C GLU A 401 -4.17 -48.28 -22.93
N ALA A 402 -5.15 -47.74 -23.65
CA ALA A 402 -4.88 -46.85 -24.75
C ALA A 402 -4.30 -45.54 -24.18
N SER A 403 -3.05 -45.28 -24.52
CA SER A 403 -2.25 -44.11 -24.19
C SER A 403 -3.00 -42.80 -24.47
N ILE A 404 -3.07 -41.95 -23.45
CA ILE A 404 -3.64 -40.58 -23.46
C ILE A 404 -2.86 -39.64 -24.40
N ASP A 405 -1.64 -40.02 -24.81
CA ASP A 405 -0.74 -39.17 -25.60
C ASP A 405 -1.08 -39.08 -27.10
N ALA A 406 -2.19 -39.66 -27.55
CA ALA A 406 -2.60 -39.62 -28.96
C ALA A 406 -4.02 -39.05 -29.20
N MET A 407 -4.65 -38.42 -28.20
CA MET A 407 -6.00 -37.85 -28.33
C MET A 407 -5.97 -36.37 -28.71
N GLU A 408 -6.77 -36.02 -29.73
CA GLU A 408 -7.00 -34.63 -30.14
C GLU A 408 -7.85 -33.88 -29.09
N VAL A 409 -7.65 -32.57 -28.98
CA VAL A 409 -8.18 -31.73 -27.87
C VAL A 409 -9.70 -31.80 -27.74
N ASP A 410 -10.43 -31.96 -28.84
CA ASP A 410 -11.89 -32.03 -28.82
C ASP A 410 -12.43 -33.34 -28.19
N ASP A 411 -11.67 -34.44 -28.28
CA ASP A 411 -12.03 -35.73 -27.68
C ASP A 411 -11.73 -35.76 -26.16
N LEU A 412 -10.69 -35.03 -25.74
CA LEU A 412 -10.36 -34.78 -24.33
C LEU A 412 -11.44 -33.94 -23.63
N VAL A 413 -11.99 -32.94 -24.33
CA VAL A 413 -13.08 -32.10 -23.81
C VAL A 413 -14.39 -32.90 -23.67
N GLN A 414 -14.68 -33.83 -24.60
CA GLN A 414 -15.84 -34.72 -24.47
C GLN A 414 -15.69 -35.77 -23.36
N ALA A 415 -14.49 -36.30 -23.14
CA ALA A 415 -14.22 -37.21 -22.03
C ALA A 415 -14.40 -36.51 -20.65
N ALA A 416 -14.00 -35.23 -20.54
CA ALA A 416 -14.17 -34.44 -19.32
C ALA A 416 -15.63 -34.01 -19.07
N LEU A 417 -16.43 -33.80 -20.12
CA LEU A 417 -17.85 -33.40 -19.99
C LEU A 417 -18.77 -34.58 -19.63
N ASN A 418 -18.43 -35.81 -20.02
CA ASN A 418 -19.24 -37.00 -19.73
C ASN A 418 -18.88 -37.69 -18.39
N GLY A 419 -17.78 -37.29 -17.73
CA GLY A 419 -17.32 -37.87 -16.46
C GLY A 419 -17.96 -37.31 -15.19
N ASN A 420 -18.91 -36.36 -15.29
CA ASN A 420 -19.40 -35.58 -14.15
C ASN A 420 -20.93 -35.64 -13.93
N LEU A 421 -21.60 -36.74 -14.31
CA LEU A 421 -23.06 -36.88 -14.17
C LEU A 421 -23.58 -38.04 -13.31
N ASP A 422 -22.75 -38.71 -12.51
CA ASP A 422 -23.20 -39.88 -11.71
C ASP A 422 -22.98 -39.79 -10.18
N GLU A 423 -23.00 -38.61 -9.57
CA GLU A 423 -23.09 -38.49 -8.10
C GLU A 423 -24.03 -37.36 -7.64
N GLN A 424 -25.35 -37.65 -7.60
CA GLN A 424 -26.29 -37.30 -6.51
C GLN A 424 -27.75 -37.55 -6.94
N ARG A 425 -28.21 -38.80 -6.74
CA ARG A 425 -29.62 -39.10 -6.41
C ARG A 425 -29.76 -40.53 -5.91
N ASP A 426 -29.64 -40.68 -4.60
CA ASP A 426 -30.61 -41.40 -3.75
C ASP A 426 -30.50 -40.91 -2.30
#